data_AF-A0A9P9SYL9-F1
#
_entry.id   AF-A0A9P9SYL9-F1
#
_cell.length_a   1.000
_cell.length_b   1.000
_cell.length_c   1.000
_cell.angle_alpha   90.00
_cell.angle_beta   90.00
_cell.angle_gamma   90.00
#
_symmetry.space_group_name_H-M   'P 1'
#
loop_
_entity.id
_entity.type
_entity.pdbx_description
1 polymer ?
#
loop_
_entity_poly.entity_id
_entity_poly.type
_entity_poly.pdbx_seq_one_letter_code
_entity_poly.pdbx_strand_id
1 'polypeptide(L)'
;MLLPTTSVAVQLLAFVSAIPSISASPIVENRAVNSSNPLVKLDYGTFQGAVSETYNLAYYRKIPFAASTAGKNRFRAPQPPAPIASDTIYDSNQAFDMCPQRTVNGSEDCLYLGVYSRPWPQEKKKKLRPVLLTFYGGGYIRGSATFDIPPSGFPVLNVSQQNDYVVVYSNYRTNVFGFLPGSKVKNHPEVDLNP
;
A
#
# COMPACT_ATOMS: atom_id res chain seq x y z
N MET A 1 -50.87 -22.18 -86.49
CA MET A 1 -51.52 -20.88 -86.23
C MET A 1 -51.57 -20.71 -84.72
N LEU A 2 -50.98 -19.61 -84.19
CA LEU A 2 -50.93 -19.17 -82.78
C LEU A 2 -50.00 -19.99 -81.85
N LEU A 3 -49.10 -19.48 -81.00
CA LEU A 3 -48.31 -18.25 -80.80
C LEU A 3 -47.43 -18.59 -79.57
N PRO A 4 -46.11 -18.32 -79.52
CA PRO A 4 -45.30 -18.60 -78.32
C PRO A 4 -45.36 -17.45 -77.31
N THR A 5 -45.55 -17.75 -76.03
CA THR A 5 -45.48 -16.77 -74.93
C THR A 5 -44.02 -16.59 -74.49
N THR A 6 -43.46 -15.41 -74.73
CA THR A 6 -42.15 -15.00 -74.21
C THR A 6 -42.28 -14.45 -72.80
N SER A 7 -41.44 -14.96 -71.89
CA SER A 7 -41.32 -14.52 -70.50
C SER A 7 -40.42 -13.27 -70.43
N VAL A 8 -40.91 -12.21 -69.80
CA VAL A 8 -40.16 -10.96 -69.56
C VAL A 8 -39.40 -11.11 -68.24
N ALA A 9 -38.07 -11.13 -68.30
CA ALA A 9 -37.21 -11.04 -67.12
C ALA A 9 -36.83 -9.56 -66.87
N VAL A 10 -37.26 -9.03 -65.72
CA VAL A 10 -36.89 -7.69 -65.25
C VAL A 10 -35.49 -7.76 -64.63
N GLN A 11 -34.52 -7.08 -65.24
CA GLN A 11 -33.19 -6.90 -64.66
C GLN A 11 -33.20 -5.72 -63.68
N LEU A 12 -33.05 -6.02 -62.39
CA LEU A 12 -32.76 -5.02 -61.36
C LEU A 12 -31.24 -4.70 -61.39
N LEU A 13 -30.89 -3.49 -61.80
CA LEU A 13 -29.53 -2.94 -61.68
C LEU A 13 -29.34 -2.39 -60.26
N ALA A 14 -28.53 -3.07 -59.44
CA ALA A 14 -28.09 -2.56 -58.15
C ALA A 14 -26.78 -1.75 -58.32
N PHE A 15 -26.84 -0.44 -58.10
CA PHE A 15 -25.66 0.41 -57.98
C PHE A 15 -25.07 0.27 -56.58
N VAL A 16 -23.88 -0.35 -56.46
CA VAL A 16 -23.11 -0.39 -55.22
C VAL A 16 -22.20 0.85 -55.17
N SER A 17 -22.53 1.80 -54.29
CA SER A 17 -21.65 2.91 -53.92
C SER A 17 -20.60 2.42 -52.92
N ALA A 18 -19.32 2.47 -53.30
CA ALA A 18 -18.22 2.20 -52.39
C ALA A 18 -17.92 3.46 -51.56
N ILE A 19 -18.20 3.40 -50.26
CA ILE A 19 -17.78 4.42 -49.29
C ILE A 19 -16.38 4.01 -48.79
N PRO A 20 -15.34 4.85 -48.92
CA PRO A 20 -14.03 4.53 -48.38
C PRO A 20 -14.06 4.62 -46.85
N SER A 21 -13.81 3.49 -46.18
CA SER A 21 -13.66 3.41 -44.73
C SER A 21 -12.36 4.10 -44.29
N ILE A 22 -12.47 5.28 -43.69
CA ILE A 22 -11.36 5.93 -43.01
C ILE A 22 -11.15 5.22 -41.67
N SER A 23 -10.15 4.35 -41.61
CA SER A 23 -9.69 3.76 -40.35
C SER A 23 -8.89 4.80 -39.56
N ALA A 24 -9.55 5.51 -38.65
CA ALA A 24 -8.87 6.33 -37.65
C ALA A 24 -8.38 5.41 -36.52
N SER A 25 -7.09 5.05 -36.55
CA SER A 25 -6.46 4.41 -35.40
C SER A 25 -6.44 5.39 -34.22
N PRO A 26 -6.85 4.99 -33.00
CA PRO A 26 -6.66 5.84 -31.85
C PRO A 26 -5.16 6.07 -31.65
N ILE A 27 -4.73 7.32 -31.69
CA ILE A 27 -3.43 7.72 -31.16
C ILE A 27 -3.55 7.56 -29.65
N VAL A 28 -3.24 6.37 -29.15
CA VAL A 28 -2.94 6.19 -27.73
C VAL A 28 -1.62 6.91 -27.53
N GLU A 29 -1.69 8.15 -27.07
CA GLU A 29 -0.53 8.88 -26.58
C GLU A 29 0.00 8.06 -25.40
N ASN A 30 1.04 7.29 -25.67
CA ASN A 30 1.74 6.48 -24.68
C ASN A 30 2.41 7.48 -23.72
N ARG A 31 1.66 7.94 -22.71
CA ARG A 31 2.25 8.58 -21.54
C ARG A 31 3.13 7.52 -20.91
N ALA A 32 4.42 7.56 -21.24
CA ALA A 32 5.44 6.84 -20.53
C ALA A 32 5.41 7.33 -19.08
N VAL A 33 4.60 6.66 -18.24
CA VAL A 33 4.73 6.78 -16.80
C VAL A 33 6.04 6.07 -16.49
N ASN A 34 7.08 6.86 -16.32
CA ASN A 34 8.34 6.40 -15.75
C ASN A 34 8.06 6.07 -14.27
N SER A 35 7.35 4.98 -13.97
CA SER A 35 6.96 4.60 -12.62
C SER A 35 8.12 3.92 -11.89
N SER A 36 9.24 4.63 -11.76
CA SER A 36 10.20 4.26 -10.73
C SER A 36 9.48 4.22 -9.39
N ASN A 37 9.63 3.12 -8.66
CA ASN A 37 9.03 2.93 -7.34
C ASN A 37 9.24 4.18 -6.45
N PRO A 38 8.23 4.60 -5.67
CA PRO A 38 8.28 5.87 -4.95
C PRO A 38 9.32 5.82 -3.83
N LEU A 39 10.19 6.83 -3.78
CA LEU A 39 11.20 6.97 -2.74
C LEU A 39 10.78 7.98 -1.68
N VAL A 40 11.05 7.66 -0.41
CA VAL A 40 10.91 8.57 0.73
C VAL A 40 12.24 8.63 1.48
N LYS A 41 12.66 9.83 1.86
CA LYS A 41 13.86 10.05 2.67
C LYS A 41 13.43 10.47 4.07
N LEU A 42 13.89 9.73 5.07
CA LEU A 42 13.79 10.05 6.49
C LEU A 42 15.20 10.41 7.01
N ASP A 43 15.28 10.87 8.25
CA ASP A 43 16.52 11.20 8.95
C ASP A 43 17.42 9.96 9.17
N TYR A 44 16.83 8.77 9.26
CA TYR A 44 17.56 7.50 9.45
C TYR A 44 17.62 6.60 8.21
N GLY A 45 17.21 7.05 7.02
CA GLY A 45 17.31 6.21 5.82
C GLY A 45 16.50 6.66 4.62
N THR A 46 16.74 6.00 3.48
CA THR A 46 15.92 6.13 2.27
C THR A 46 15.14 4.85 2.03
N PHE A 47 13.83 4.97 1.83
CA PHE A 47 12.88 3.87 1.70
C PHE A 47 12.24 3.87 0.32
N GLN A 48 12.24 2.72 -0.33
CA GLN A 48 11.51 2.48 -1.57
C GLN A 48 10.18 1.80 -1.26
N GLY A 49 9.08 2.41 -1.68
CA GLY A 49 7.74 1.83 -1.64
C GLY A 49 7.38 1.17 -2.96
N ALA A 50 6.09 0.95 -3.18
CA ALA A 50 5.57 0.46 -4.44
C ALA A 50 4.24 1.16 -4.78
N VAL A 51 3.79 0.99 -6.02
CA VAL A 51 2.48 1.47 -6.48
C VAL A 51 1.64 0.27 -6.89
N SER A 52 0.39 0.25 -6.46
CA SER A 52 -0.64 -0.64 -7.01
C SER A 52 -1.42 0.13 -8.05
N GLU A 53 -1.27 -0.25 -9.32
CA GLU A 53 -2.05 0.33 -10.42
C GLU A 53 -3.52 -0.07 -10.31
N THR A 54 -3.78 -1.33 -9.97
CA THR A 54 -5.15 -1.87 -9.78
C THR A 54 -5.98 -1.05 -8.81
N TYR A 55 -5.38 -0.62 -7.70
CA TYR A 55 -6.07 0.13 -6.65
C TYR A 55 -5.74 1.62 -6.65
N ASN A 56 -4.85 2.07 -7.53
CA ASN A 56 -4.29 3.42 -7.54
C ASN A 56 -3.83 3.86 -6.13
N LEU A 57 -2.89 3.11 -5.57
CA LEU A 57 -2.31 3.33 -4.24
C LEU A 57 -0.78 3.36 -4.32
N ALA A 58 -0.16 4.32 -3.64
CA ALA A 58 1.26 4.25 -3.27
C ALA A 58 1.37 3.74 -1.83
N TYR A 59 2.33 2.86 -1.57
CA TYR A 59 2.44 2.23 -0.26
C TYR A 59 3.87 1.83 0.13
N TYR A 60 4.08 1.73 1.44
CA TYR A 60 5.32 1.30 2.10
C TYR A 60 4.90 0.37 3.24
N ARG A 61 5.23 -0.92 3.20
CA ARG A 61 4.68 -1.89 4.17
C ARG A 61 5.60 -2.16 5.35
N LYS A 62 6.92 -2.06 5.20
CA LYS A 62 7.88 -2.43 6.25
C LYS A 62 8.80 -1.28 6.62
N ILE A 63 8.25 -0.16 7.10
CA ILE A 63 9.09 0.93 7.62
C ILE A 63 9.37 0.67 9.11
N PRO A 64 10.61 0.38 9.54
CA PRO A 64 10.92 0.23 10.96
C PRO A 64 10.79 1.58 11.66
N PHE A 65 9.98 1.66 12.71
CA PHE A 65 9.85 2.89 13.51
C PHE A 65 10.55 2.79 14.87
N ALA A 66 11.05 1.60 15.22
CA ALA A 66 11.84 1.33 16.41
C ALA A 66 12.74 0.11 16.16
N ALA A 67 13.77 -0.06 17.00
CA ALA A 67 14.61 -1.25 17.00
C ALA A 67 13.83 -2.51 17.43
N SER A 68 14.39 -3.68 17.13
CA SER A 68 13.89 -4.96 17.62
C SER A 68 13.68 -4.94 19.14
N THR A 69 12.60 -5.56 19.58
CA THR A 69 12.23 -5.60 21.01
C THR A 69 12.82 -6.78 21.76
N ALA A 70 13.62 -7.61 21.07
CA ALA A 70 14.27 -8.78 21.64
C ALA A 70 15.47 -8.43 22.55
N GLY A 71 15.95 -9.44 23.28
CA GLY A 71 17.17 -9.34 24.08
C GLY A 71 17.08 -8.25 25.14
N LYS A 72 18.08 -7.35 25.19
CA LYS A 72 18.14 -6.25 26.16
C LYS A 72 17.01 -5.22 26.03
N ASN A 73 16.27 -5.21 24.92
CA ASN A 73 15.14 -4.30 24.69
C ASN A 73 13.81 -4.91 25.18
N ARG A 74 13.83 -6.16 25.65
CA ARG A 74 12.62 -6.82 26.13
C ARG A 74 12.10 -6.10 27.38
N PHE A 75 10.82 -5.77 27.37
CA PHE A 75 10.12 -5.02 28.43
C PHE A 75 10.58 -3.56 28.64
N ARG A 76 11.45 -3.05 27.77
CA ARG A 76 11.85 -1.63 27.72
C ARG A 76 10.97 -0.83 26.78
N ALA A 77 10.89 0.48 26.94
CA ALA A 77 10.37 1.39 25.93
C ALA A 77 11.10 1.18 24.57
N PRO A 78 10.40 1.40 23.44
CA PRO A 78 11.00 1.27 22.12
C PRO A 78 12.24 2.13 21.97
N GLN A 79 13.33 1.56 21.47
CA GLN A 79 14.55 2.29 21.14
C GLN A 79 14.50 2.75 19.68
N PRO A 80 15.20 3.84 19.30
CA PRO A 80 15.24 4.29 17.90
C PRO A 80 15.67 3.17 16.93
N PRO A 81 15.14 3.13 15.70
CA PRO A 81 15.54 2.13 14.71
C PRO A 81 17.01 2.30 14.32
N ALA A 82 17.64 1.21 13.87
CA ALA A 82 18.99 1.28 13.34
C ALA A 82 19.00 2.15 12.05
N PRO A 83 19.95 3.09 11.91
CA PRO A 83 20.07 3.86 10.68
C PRO A 83 20.39 2.98 9.48
N ILE A 84 19.75 3.26 8.36
CA ILE A 84 20.09 2.71 7.05
C ILE A 84 21.23 3.55 6.46
N ALA A 85 22.27 2.88 5.96
CA ALA A 85 23.42 3.54 5.35
C ALA A 85 23.00 4.44 4.18
N SER A 86 23.67 5.58 4.00
CA SER A 86 23.26 6.62 3.05
C SER A 86 23.34 6.19 1.58
N ASP A 87 24.16 5.19 1.28
CA ASP A 87 24.33 4.56 -0.03
C ASP A 87 23.35 3.40 -0.28
N THR A 88 22.51 3.08 0.71
CA THR A 88 21.57 1.96 0.67
C THR A 88 20.13 2.47 0.61
N ILE A 89 19.34 1.86 -0.27
CA ILE A 89 17.89 2.07 -0.33
C ILE A 89 17.20 0.86 0.30
N TYR A 90 16.42 1.10 1.35
CA TYR A 90 15.64 0.05 2.02
C TYR A 90 14.38 -0.26 1.23
N ASP A 91 14.21 -1.52 0.81
CA ASP A 91 12.96 -1.98 0.20
C ASP A 91 11.87 -2.18 1.26
N SER A 92 10.89 -1.30 1.26
CA SER A 92 9.75 -1.34 2.18
C SER A 92 8.54 -2.11 1.62
N ASN A 93 8.60 -2.62 0.38
CA ASN A 93 7.54 -3.42 -0.21
C ASN A 93 7.62 -4.90 0.26
N GLN A 94 7.66 -5.10 1.57
CA GLN A 94 7.82 -6.40 2.17
C GLN A 94 6.75 -6.65 3.21
N ALA A 95 6.34 -7.90 3.36
CA ALA A 95 5.60 -8.32 4.54
C ALA A 95 6.50 -8.22 5.78
N PHE A 96 5.88 -8.01 6.94
CA PHE A 96 6.55 -7.98 8.23
C PHE A 96 5.73 -8.76 9.24
N ASP A 97 6.41 -9.30 10.24
CA ASP A 97 5.79 -10.16 11.22
C ASP A 97 4.95 -9.36 12.22
N MET A 98 3.88 -9.99 12.68
CA MET A 98 3.18 -9.55 13.87
C MET A 98 4.08 -9.72 15.10
N CYS A 99 3.84 -8.91 16.14
CA CYS A 99 4.51 -9.11 17.42
C CYS A 99 4.09 -10.44 18.08
N PRO A 100 4.90 -10.99 19.01
CA PRO A 100 4.59 -12.27 19.62
C PRO A 100 3.25 -12.20 20.36
N GLN A 101 2.38 -13.16 20.10
CA GLN A 101 1.01 -13.17 20.61
C GLN A 101 0.49 -14.59 20.81
N ARG A 102 -0.67 -14.72 21.44
CA ARG A 102 -1.29 -16.04 21.66
C ARG A 102 -1.63 -16.67 20.30
N THR A 103 -1.48 -18.00 20.17
CA THR A 103 -1.88 -18.84 19.01
C THR A 103 -1.15 -18.64 17.68
N VAL A 104 -0.30 -17.63 17.52
CA VAL A 104 0.48 -17.40 16.28
C VAL A 104 1.92 -17.05 16.64
N ASN A 105 2.88 -17.70 15.99
CA ASN A 105 4.29 -17.33 16.11
C ASN A 105 4.52 -16.00 15.41
N GLY A 106 4.75 -14.96 16.21
CA GLY A 106 5.25 -13.66 15.74
C GLY A 106 6.76 -13.51 15.99
N SER A 107 7.29 -12.34 15.67
CA SER A 107 8.68 -11.98 15.91
C SER A 107 8.78 -10.85 16.94
N GLU A 108 9.79 -10.85 17.82
CA GLU A 108 10.10 -9.67 18.65
C GLU A 108 10.71 -8.52 17.82
N ASP A 109 11.17 -8.79 16.61
CA ASP A 109 11.44 -7.79 15.59
C ASP A 109 10.16 -7.51 14.79
N CYS A 110 9.27 -6.69 15.33
CA CYS A 110 7.92 -6.47 14.78
C CYS A 110 7.49 -5.01 14.70
N LEU A 111 8.31 -4.04 15.16
CA LEU A 111 7.92 -2.63 15.25
C LEU A 111 8.07 -1.91 13.90
N TYR A 112 7.16 -2.27 12.99
CA TYR A 112 7.08 -1.75 11.63
C TYR A 112 5.75 -1.01 11.38
N LEU A 113 5.78 -0.09 10.41
CA LEU A 113 4.63 0.64 9.89
C LEU A 113 4.29 0.21 8.46
N GLY A 114 2.99 0.05 8.21
CA GLY A 114 2.41 0.08 6.87
C GLY A 114 1.81 1.46 6.59
N VAL A 115 2.25 2.13 5.52
CA VAL A 115 1.81 3.46 5.08
C VAL A 115 1.19 3.36 3.70
N TYR A 116 -0.01 3.91 3.53
CA TYR A 116 -0.80 3.81 2.31
C TYR A 116 -1.46 5.15 1.98
N SER A 117 -1.42 5.56 0.72
CA SER A 117 -2.13 6.75 0.25
C SER A 117 -2.41 6.67 -1.25
N ARG A 118 -3.18 7.61 -1.80
CA ARG A 118 -3.12 7.87 -3.24
C ARG A 118 -1.72 8.28 -3.66
N PRO A 119 -1.28 8.01 -4.90
CA PRO A 119 -0.02 8.57 -5.39
C PRO A 119 0.02 10.09 -5.23
N TRP A 120 1.20 10.64 -4.92
CA TRP A 120 1.37 12.09 -4.93
C TRP A 120 1.45 12.59 -6.37
N PRO A 121 0.78 13.70 -6.71
CA PRO A 121 1.00 14.37 -7.98
C PRO A 121 2.49 14.73 -8.15
N GLN A 122 2.97 14.69 -9.39
CA GLN A 122 4.32 15.13 -9.77
C GLN A 122 4.39 16.66 -9.82
N GLU A 123 4.10 17.30 -8.69
CA GLU A 123 4.08 18.75 -8.54
C GLU A 123 5.31 19.24 -7.75
N LYS A 124 5.80 20.43 -8.10
CA LYS A 124 6.96 21.05 -7.42
C LYS A 124 6.70 21.29 -5.92
N LYS A 125 5.45 21.51 -5.52
CA LYS A 125 5.03 21.66 -4.13
C LYS A 125 3.98 20.62 -3.81
N LYS A 126 4.39 19.59 -3.07
CA LYS A 126 3.50 18.54 -2.58
C LYS A 126 2.59 19.13 -1.50
N LYS A 127 1.27 19.12 -1.73
CA LYS A 127 0.28 19.46 -0.70
C LYS A 127 0.35 18.43 0.43
N LEU A 128 0.30 18.89 1.68
CA LEU A 128 0.18 18.02 2.85
C LEU A 128 -1.22 17.40 2.89
N ARG A 129 -1.29 16.15 3.35
CA ARG A 129 -2.54 15.40 3.50
C ARG A 129 -2.78 15.08 4.98
N PRO A 130 -4.03 15.01 5.45
CA PRO A 130 -4.34 14.49 6.77
C PRO A 130 -3.76 13.08 6.95
N VAL A 131 -3.44 12.71 8.19
CA VAL A 131 -2.89 11.38 8.52
C VAL A 131 -3.81 10.68 9.50
N LEU A 132 -4.29 9.50 9.11
CA LEU A 132 -5.03 8.58 9.96
C LEU A 132 -4.05 7.50 10.47
N LEU A 133 -3.62 7.65 11.72
CA LEU A 133 -2.82 6.62 12.40
C LEU A 133 -3.76 5.62 13.10
N THR A 134 -3.64 4.36 12.71
CA THR A 134 -4.50 3.26 13.17
C THR A 134 -3.72 2.28 14.02
N PHE A 135 -4.21 2.05 15.24
CA PHE A 135 -3.78 0.97 16.11
C PHE A 135 -4.84 -0.13 16.10
N TYR A 136 -4.44 -1.37 15.86
CA TYR A 136 -5.38 -2.49 15.87
C TYR A 136 -5.90 -2.76 17.29
N GLY A 137 -7.14 -3.24 17.36
CA GLY A 137 -7.72 -3.80 18.58
C GLY A 137 -7.23 -5.22 18.85
N GLY A 138 -7.92 -5.94 19.76
CA GLY A 138 -7.52 -7.29 20.17
C GLY A 138 -7.20 -7.41 21.66
N GLY A 139 -7.68 -6.46 22.47
CA GLY A 139 -7.59 -6.52 23.93
C GLY A 139 -6.16 -6.55 24.44
N TYR A 140 -5.22 -5.95 23.71
CA TYR A 140 -3.78 -5.93 24.01
C TYR A 140 -3.09 -7.30 23.99
N ILE A 141 -3.73 -8.39 23.56
CA ILE A 141 -3.16 -9.75 23.57
C ILE A 141 -2.93 -10.35 22.19
N ARG A 142 -3.44 -9.70 21.13
CA ARG A 142 -3.34 -10.12 19.73
C ARG A 142 -3.62 -8.97 18.77
N GLY A 143 -3.31 -9.17 17.50
CA GLY A 143 -3.54 -8.22 16.41
C GLY A 143 -2.29 -8.00 15.56
N SER A 144 -2.44 -7.35 14.40
CA SER A 144 -1.34 -7.03 13.50
C SER A 144 -1.68 -5.83 12.61
N ALA A 145 -0.65 -5.09 12.22
CA ALA A 145 -0.68 -4.04 11.22
C ALA A 145 -0.23 -4.51 9.82
N THR A 146 0.14 -5.79 9.69
CA THR A 146 0.51 -6.38 8.40
C THR A 146 -0.75 -6.60 7.58
N PHE A 147 -0.84 -5.92 6.43
CA PHE A 147 -1.94 -6.07 5.49
C PHE A 147 -1.40 -6.37 4.08
N ASP A 148 -2.13 -7.23 3.38
CA ASP A 148 -2.02 -7.35 1.93
C ASP A 148 -2.62 -6.13 1.23
N ILE A 149 -2.39 -6.02 -0.07
CA ILE A 149 -2.97 -4.97 -0.89
C ILE A 149 -4.31 -5.47 -1.46
N PRO A 150 -5.43 -4.75 -1.24
CA PRO A 150 -5.53 -3.45 -0.58
C PRO A 150 -5.67 -3.58 0.95
N PRO A 151 -5.15 -2.61 1.74
CA PRO A 151 -5.28 -2.64 3.19
C PRO A 151 -6.73 -2.43 3.64
N SER A 152 -7.05 -2.78 4.89
CA SER A 152 -8.40 -2.66 5.45
C SER A 152 -9.03 -1.26 5.35
N GLY A 153 -8.22 -0.20 5.36
CA GLY A 153 -8.66 1.20 5.21
C GLY A 153 -8.85 1.66 3.77
N PHE A 154 -8.55 0.81 2.78
CA PHE A 154 -8.69 1.14 1.37
C PHE A 154 -10.10 1.57 0.94
N PRO A 155 -11.20 0.91 1.35
CA PRO A 155 -12.54 1.34 0.94
C PRO A 155 -12.81 2.82 1.27
N VAL A 156 -12.30 3.29 2.41
CA VAL A 156 -12.44 4.69 2.83
C VAL A 156 -11.52 5.62 2.02
N LEU A 157 -10.31 5.19 1.66
CA LEU A 157 -9.44 5.91 0.72
C LEU A 157 -10.00 5.94 -0.72
N ASN A 158 -10.88 4.99 -1.06
CA ASN A 158 -11.34 4.79 -2.44
C ASN A 158 -12.76 5.32 -2.72
N VAL A 159 -13.56 5.60 -1.69
CA VAL A 159 -14.97 6.03 -1.87
C VAL A 159 -15.12 7.37 -2.58
N SER A 160 -14.11 8.25 -2.55
CA SER A 160 -14.15 9.56 -3.21
C SER A 160 -12.75 10.05 -3.55
N GLN A 161 -12.61 10.86 -4.60
CA GLN A 161 -11.37 11.60 -4.88
C GLN A 161 -11.09 12.71 -3.86
N GLN A 162 -12.09 13.10 -3.06
CA GLN A 162 -11.93 14.05 -1.96
C GLN A 162 -11.28 13.42 -0.73
N ASN A 163 -11.30 12.09 -0.63
CA ASN A 163 -10.67 11.34 0.46
C ASN A 163 -9.17 11.19 0.19
N ASP A 164 -8.47 12.31 0.33
CA ASP A 164 -7.05 12.42 0.07
C ASP A 164 -6.26 12.53 1.40
N TYR A 165 -6.08 11.38 2.04
CA TYR A 165 -5.34 11.26 3.30
C TYR A 165 -4.35 10.10 3.27
N VAL A 166 -3.45 10.06 4.24
CA VAL A 166 -2.50 8.96 4.45
C VAL A 166 -3.04 8.07 5.56
N VAL A 167 -3.05 6.77 5.33
CA VAL A 167 -3.34 5.77 6.38
C VAL A 167 -2.04 5.14 6.83
N VAL A 168 -1.82 5.13 8.14
CA VAL A 168 -0.69 4.48 8.77
C VAL A 168 -1.22 3.39 9.69
N TYR A 169 -0.71 2.18 9.54
CA TYR A 169 -0.93 1.06 10.46
C TYR A 169 0.37 0.76 11.19
N SER A 170 0.28 0.58 12.50
CA SER A 170 1.44 0.35 13.36
C SER A 170 1.30 -0.92 14.16
N ASN A 171 2.35 -1.74 14.16
CA ASN A 171 2.48 -2.80 15.15
C ASN A 171 2.85 -2.23 16.51
N TYR A 172 2.22 -2.77 17.56
CA TYR A 172 2.67 -2.58 18.94
C TYR A 172 2.82 -3.95 19.62
N ARG A 173 3.73 -4.06 20.61
CA ARG A 173 3.89 -5.33 21.34
C ARG A 173 2.59 -5.67 22.06
N THR A 174 2.23 -6.95 22.05
CA THR A 174 1.03 -7.45 22.74
C THR A 174 1.41 -8.29 23.95
N ASN A 175 0.43 -8.74 24.73
CA ASN A 175 0.53 -9.64 25.87
C ASN A 175 1.61 -9.23 26.89
N VAL A 176 2.23 -10.21 27.56
CA VAL A 176 3.39 -10.01 28.44
C VAL A 176 4.54 -9.22 27.79
N PHE A 177 4.77 -9.34 26.47
CA PHE A 177 5.85 -8.61 25.81
C PHE A 177 5.61 -7.10 25.76
N GLY A 178 4.36 -6.65 25.72
CA GLY A 178 3.99 -5.23 25.70
C GLY A 178 3.51 -4.67 27.04
N PHE A 179 2.90 -5.51 27.88
CA PHE A 179 2.08 -5.07 29.00
C PHE A 179 2.30 -5.90 30.28
N LEU A 180 3.49 -6.49 30.48
CA LEU A 180 3.80 -7.20 31.72
C LEU A 180 3.70 -6.26 32.94
N PRO A 181 2.75 -6.48 33.86
CA PRO A 181 2.62 -5.65 35.04
C PRO A 181 3.54 -6.14 36.16
N GLY A 182 3.76 -5.29 37.16
CA GLY A 182 4.30 -5.71 38.46
C GLY A 182 5.41 -4.81 39.00
N SER A 183 5.49 -4.73 40.32
CA SER A 183 6.51 -3.93 41.03
C SER A 183 7.93 -4.38 40.70
N LYS A 184 8.16 -5.68 40.47
CA LYS A 184 9.46 -6.21 40.07
C LYS A 184 9.93 -5.67 38.72
N VAL A 185 9.02 -5.55 37.74
CA VAL A 185 9.33 -4.97 36.43
C VAL A 185 9.58 -3.48 36.56
N LYS A 186 8.71 -2.78 37.30
CA LYS A 186 8.86 -1.34 37.58
C LYS A 186 10.20 -0.99 38.25
N ASN A 187 10.68 -1.84 39.14
CA ASN A 187 11.91 -1.62 39.89
C ASN A 187 13.15 -2.22 39.22
N HIS A 188 13.02 -2.83 38.04
CA HIS A 188 14.15 -3.44 37.34
C HIS A 188 15.06 -2.35 36.74
N PRO A 189 16.38 -2.38 36.97
CA PRO A 189 17.28 -1.28 36.60
C PRO A 189 17.37 -1.03 35.09
N GLU A 190 17.08 -2.04 34.28
CA GLU A 190 17.12 -1.95 32.82
C GLU A 190 15.77 -1.60 32.18
N VAL A 191 14.69 -1.53 32.95
CA VAL A 191 13.36 -1.21 32.41
C VAL A 191 13.14 0.29 32.45
N ASP A 192 12.93 0.91 31.29
CA ASP A 192 12.38 2.25 31.14
C ASP A 192 10.87 2.13 30.86
N LEU A 193 10.09 2.03 31.94
CA LEU A 193 8.65 2.23 31.80
C LEU A 193 8.45 3.63 31.24
N ASN A 194 7.67 3.75 30.16
CA ASN A 194 7.26 5.04 29.61
C ASN A 194 6.45 5.74 30.74
N PRO A 195 6.99 6.78 31.40
CA PRO A 195 6.36 7.38 32.58
C PRO A 195 5.05 8.09 32.24
#